data_AF-A0A2D3C5W8-F1
#
_entry.id   AF-A0A2D3C5W8-F1
#
_cell.length_a   1.000
_cell.length_b   1.000
_cell.length_c   1.000
_cell.angle_alpha   90.00
_cell.angle_beta   90.00
_cell.angle_gamma   90.00
#
_symmetry.space_group_name_H-M   'P 1'
#
loop_
_entity.id
_entity.type
_entity.pdbx_description
1 polymer ?
#
loop_
_entity_poly.entity_id
_entity_poly.type
_entity_poly.pdbx_seq_one_letter_code
_entity_poly.pdbx_strand_id
1 'polypeptide(L)'
;MNIKKLLYLLVIVIISIVPAASEENIFYDLSSKEISELSFYYQNNSTFPLNEFYTQSSEYSKEYPFYTYNLALKCRRIVMKMDMNDMASVHGTKIVIDDTFDEIESKNNEIDEQLAGLSENNLSFSGMEWFSLAENEIEESRRYFSISQEHYDNGNFNDTLETLIESNFAIYKAENLLNVAKHKNNESSKINHIQSIEGGEETASKWIQVADEQIKILSESGNRKDILASSENILETAKQHYSAERYYLATMNAAEAKALADFGIDYKRVVGHKEAIRSAEKQMENTNASLSSLLGNPEIDAPIIVLHFESAKIRLEESRIKDSTSSIPLADISIRNAFIAKEQANAIVEFKNTIETIDSSSQSEPELIPLGLSPLIGAIAILIMFRGKKW
;
A
#
# COMPACT_ATOMS: atom_id res chain seq x y z
N MET A 1 -32.41 10.52 41.67
CA MET A 1 -31.75 9.83 40.54
C MET A 1 -30.44 9.25 41.05
N ASN A 2 -30.29 7.92 41.02
CA ASN A 2 -29.33 7.19 41.84
C ASN A 2 -27.89 7.33 41.30
N ILE A 3 -26.95 7.86 42.10
CA ILE A 3 -25.55 8.08 41.72
C ILE A 3 -24.89 6.80 41.17
N LYS A 4 -25.32 5.63 41.64
CA LYS A 4 -24.87 4.32 41.14
C LYS A 4 -25.27 4.02 39.69
N LYS A 5 -26.39 4.56 39.20
CA LYS A 5 -26.80 4.43 37.78
C LYS A 5 -26.04 5.39 36.86
N LEU A 6 -25.63 6.56 37.37
CA LEU A 6 -24.81 7.51 36.62
C LEU A 6 -23.37 6.97 36.42
N LEU A 7 -22.81 6.31 37.44
CA LEU A 7 -21.51 5.65 37.35
C LEU A 7 -21.51 4.43 36.40
N TYR A 8 -22.60 3.65 36.37
CA TYR A 8 -22.74 2.56 35.40
C TYR A 8 -22.88 3.07 33.96
N LEU A 9 -23.57 4.20 33.75
CA LEU A 9 -23.66 4.82 32.43
C LEU A 9 -22.31 5.42 31.99
N LEU A 10 -21.53 5.97 32.92
CA LEU A 10 -20.20 6.53 32.64
C LEU A 10 -19.17 5.44 32.31
N VAL A 11 -19.24 4.28 32.98
CA VAL A 11 -18.40 3.11 32.67
C VAL A 11 -18.79 2.50 31.33
N ILE A 12 -20.08 2.45 30.98
CA ILE A 12 -20.51 1.94 29.67
C ILE A 12 -20.15 2.91 28.53
N VAL A 13 -20.20 4.23 28.73
CA VAL A 13 -19.78 5.20 27.71
C VAL A 13 -18.24 5.19 27.51
N ILE A 14 -17.46 4.90 28.56
CA ILE A 14 -16.01 4.73 28.43
C ILE A 14 -15.64 3.37 27.79
N ILE A 15 -16.52 2.36 27.87
CA ILE A 15 -16.33 1.05 27.20
C ILE A 15 -16.88 1.07 25.75
N SER A 16 -17.57 2.12 25.31
CA SER A 16 -17.99 2.29 23.90
C SER A 16 -17.08 3.21 23.08
N ILE A 17 -15.97 3.67 23.68
CA ILE A 17 -14.77 4.11 22.96
C ILE A 17 -13.67 3.17 23.43
N VAL A 18 -13.78 1.90 23.07
CA VAL A 18 -12.58 1.07 22.96
C VAL A 18 -11.84 1.70 21.77
N PRO A 19 -10.70 2.39 21.94
CA PRO A 19 -9.75 2.37 20.84
C PRO A 19 -9.56 0.89 20.59
N ALA A 20 -9.92 0.41 19.39
CA ALA A 20 -9.64 -0.96 18.98
C ALA A 20 -8.25 -1.25 19.53
N ALA A 21 -8.18 -2.14 20.52
CA ALA A 21 -6.94 -2.44 21.19
C ALA A 21 -5.95 -2.72 20.07
N SER A 22 -4.75 -2.17 20.22
CA SER A 22 -3.59 -2.42 19.39
C SER A 22 -3.33 -3.94 19.27
N GLU A 23 -4.14 -4.64 18.48
CA GLU A 23 -3.76 -5.92 17.94
C GLU A 23 -2.55 -5.61 17.08
N GLU A 24 -1.41 -6.13 17.51
CA GLU A 24 -0.17 -6.17 16.72
C GLU A 24 -0.56 -6.60 15.31
N ASN A 25 -0.57 -5.63 14.41
CA ASN A 25 -0.85 -5.81 13.01
C ASN A 25 0.42 -5.50 12.23
N ILE A 26 0.45 -5.91 10.97
CA ILE A 26 1.65 -5.82 10.14
C ILE A 26 2.24 -4.39 10.06
N PHE A 27 1.38 -3.37 10.13
CA PHE A 27 1.80 -1.97 10.13
C PHE A 27 2.51 -1.59 11.44
N TYR A 28 1.96 -2.02 12.57
CA TYR A 28 2.55 -1.77 13.88
C TYR A 28 3.91 -2.47 14.01
N ASP A 29 4.04 -3.69 13.48
CA ASP A 29 5.30 -4.43 13.51
C ASP A 29 6.39 -3.74 12.68
N LEU A 30 6.05 -3.33 11.44
CA LEU A 30 6.94 -2.53 10.59
C LEU A 30 7.40 -1.26 11.30
N SER A 31 6.45 -0.47 11.83
CA SER A 31 6.76 0.78 12.51
C SER A 31 7.61 0.57 13.75
N SER A 32 7.26 -0.41 14.59
CA SER A 32 7.93 -0.65 15.86
C SER A 32 9.36 -1.14 15.65
N LYS A 33 9.56 -2.02 14.67
CA LYS A 33 10.90 -2.49 14.28
C LYS A 33 11.77 -1.32 13.80
N GLU A 34 11.27 -0.52 12.86
CA GLU A 34 12.01 0.60 12.29
C GLU A 34 12.40 1.64 13.36
N ILE A 35 11.43 2.05 14.19
CA ILE A 35 11.68 3.00 15.29
C ILE A 35 12.71 2.44 16.26
N SER A 36 12.60 1.15 16.62
CA SER A 36 13.53 0.52 17.56
C SER A 36 14.96 0.50 17.01
N GLU A 37 15.14 0.20 15.72
CA GLU A 37 16.48 0.21 15.10
C GLU A 37 17.07 1.62 15.01
N LEU A 38 16.24 2.63 14.71
CA LEU A 38 16.67 4.03 14.64
C LEU A 38 16.96 4.66 16.01
N SER A 39 16.45 4.07 17.09
CA SER A 39 16.63 4.59 18.45
C SER A 39 18.09 4.83 18.81
N PHE A 40 19.02 3.98 18.32
CA PHE A 40 20.45 4.14 18.54
C PHE A 40 20.98 5.52 18.10
N TYR A 41 20.47 6.05 16.99
CA TYR A 41 20.91 7.33 16.42
C TYR A 41 20.20 8.52 17.05
N TYR A 42 18.91 8.37 17.37
CA TYR A 42 18.03 9.48 17.74
C TYR A 42 17.79 9.61 19.26
N GLN A 43 17.81 8.50 20.01
CA GLN A 43 17.53 8.49 21.43
C GLN A 43 18.65 9.24 22.17
N ASN A 44 18.33 10.45 22.64
CA ASN A 44 19.24 11.43 23.26
C ASN A 44 20.09 12.27 22.29
N ASN A 45 19.73 12.32 21.01
CA ASN A 45 20.37 13.21 20.03
C ASN A 45 19.34 14.11 19.33
N SER A 46 18.90 15.15 20.03
CA SER A 46 17.88 16.09 19.52
C SER A 46 18.36 16.94 18.34
N THR A 47 19.67 16.96 18.07
CA THR A 47 20.27 17.70 16.94
C THR A 47 20.43 16.84 15.69
N PHE A 48 20.18 15.53 15.76
CA PHE A 48 20.27 14.66 14.61
C PHE A 48 19.24 15.08 13.53
N PRO A 49 19.59 15.10 12.23
CA PRO A 49 18.67 15.57 11.21
C PRO A 49 17.37 14.77 11.21
N LEU A 50 16.23 15.47 10.99
CA LEU A 50 14.88 14.90 11.06
C LEU A 50 14.47 14.34 12.43
N ASN A 51 15.08 14.79 13.55
CA ASN A 51 14.67 14.38 14.90
C ASN A 51 13.18 14.60 15.19
N GLU A 52 12.57 15.64 14.62
CA GLU A 52 11.13 15.88 14.70
C GLU A 52 10.31 14.72 14.09
N PHE A 53 10.74 14.16 12.95
CA PHE A 53 10.05 13.04 12.31
C PHE A 53 10.19 11.75 13.12
N TYR A 54 11.37 11.48 13.68
CA TYR A 54 11.57 10.36 14.59
C TYR A 54 10.69 10.49 15.86
N THR A 55 10.61 11.69 16.42
CA THR A 55 9.78 11.99 17.60
C THR A 55 8.29 11.76 17.29
N GLN A 56 7.79 12.34 16.20
CA GLN A 56 6.41 12.14 15.73
C GLN A 56 6.12 10.66 15.44
N SER A 57 7.07 9.96 14.82
CA SER A 57 6.95 8.52 14.57
C SER A 57 6.79 7.73 15.87
N SER A 58 7.53 8.08 16.91
CA SER A 58 7.43 7.44 18.22
C SER A 58 6.09 7.73 18.90
N GLU A 59 5.65 9.00 18.87
CA GLU A 59 4.41 9.47 19.50
C GLU A 59 3.15 8.87 18.88
N TYR A 60 3.10 8.76 17.54
CA TYR A 60 1.90 8.32 16.82
C TYR A 60 1.88 6.82 16.50
N SER A 61 2.93 6.06 16.82
CA SER A 61 3.12 4.67 16.39
C SER A 61 1.98 3.71 16.75
N LYS A 62 1.26 4.00 17.84
CA LYS A 62 0.11 3.16 18.28
C LYS A 62 -1.18 3.47 17.53
N GLU A 63 -1.38 4.72 17.13
CA GLU A 63 -2.64 5.18 16.53
C GLU A 63 -2.58 5.19 15.01
N TYR A 64 -1.39 5.47 14.44
CA TYR A 64 -1.14 5.65 13.01
C TYR A 64 0.13 4.92 12.55
N PRO A 65 0.22 3.58 12.75
CA PRO A 65 1.45 2.83 12.59
C PRO A 65 2.06 2.90 11.17
N PHE A 66 1.26 2.94 10.11
CA PHE A 66 1.85 2.92 8.76
C PHE A 66 2.37 4.30 8.33
N TYR A 67 1.70 5.37 8.75
CA TYR A 67 2.19 6.73 8.64
C TYR A 67 3.50 6.90 9.41
N THR A 68 3.59 6.37 10.63
CA THR A 68 4.82 6.46 11.42
C THR A 68 5.95 5.64 10.82
N TYR A 69 5.67 4.44 10.30
CA TYR A 69 6.67 3.68 9.53
C TYR A 69 7.26 4.52 8.38
N ASN A 70 6.41 5.22 7.62
CA ASN A 70 6.86 6.11 6.54
C ASN A 70 7.67 7.32 7.04
N LEU A 71 7.38 7.87 8.22
CA LEU A 71 8.23 8.90 8.84
C LEU A 71 9.58 8.33 9.28
N ALA A 72 9.59 7.15 9.88
CA ALA A 72 10.80 6.46 10.32
C ALA A 72 11.71 6.13 9.12
N LEU A 73 11.14 5.69 7.99
CA LEU A 73 11.88 5.47 6.75
C LEU A 73 12.61 6.73 6.23
N LYS A 74 12.05 7.94 6.43
CA LYS A 74 12.77 9.19 6.08
C LYS A 74 14.01 9.38 6.95
N CYS A 75 13.91 9.05 8.24
CA CYS A 75 15.04 9.06 9.17
C CYS A 75 16.08 7.99 8.80
N ARG A 76 15.64 6.78 8.41
CA ARG A 76 16.52 5.71 7.90
C ARG A 76 17.38 6.16 6.74
N ARG A 77 16.77 6.82 5.74
CA ARG A 77 17.53 7.33 4.59
C ARG A 77 18.63 8.31 5.01
N ILE A 78 18.38 9.16 6.01
CA ILE A 78 19.39 10.07 6.55
C ILE A 78 20.54 9.30 7.21
N VAL A 79 20.23 8.29 8.03
CA VAL A 79 21.24 7.42 8.65
C VAL A 79 22.10 6.75 7.57
N MET A 80 21.48 6.14 6.55
CA MET A 80 22.20 5.52 5.43
C MET A 80 23.09 6.52 4.68
N LYS A 81 22.60 7.74 4.45
CA LYS A 81 23.40 8.82 3.84
C LYS A 81 24.61 9.19 4.70
N MET A 82 24.45 9.27 6.02
CA MET A 82 25.54 9.60 6.93
C MET A 82 26.57 8.47 6.98
N ASP A 83 26.13 7.22 7.12
CA ASP A 83 27.01 6.05 7.14
C ASP A 83 27.84 5.94 5.85
N MET A 84 27.21 6.17 4.68
CA MET A 84 27.91 6.13 3.40
C MET A 84 28.93 7.27 3.25
N ASN A 85 28.61 8.48 3.72
CA ASN A 85 29.54 9.61 3.71
C ASN A 85 30.72 9.41 4.68
N ASP A 86 30.48 8.80 5.84
CA ASP A 86 31.51 8.47 6.81
C ASP A 86 32.46 7.40 6.23
N MET A 87 31.91 6.36 5.60
CA MET A 87 32.71 5.37 4.87
C MET A 87 33.54 6.02 3.75
N ALA A 88 32.94 6.92 2.96
CA ALA A 88 33.65 7.60 1.88
C ALA A 88 34.79 8.49 2.41
N SER A 89 34.61 9.09 3.58
CA SER A 89 35.62 9.93 4.23
C SER A 89 36.79 9.11 4.79
N VAL A 90 36.54 7.87 5.25
CA VAL A 90 37.56 6.99 5.84
C VAL A 90 38.30 6.18 4.78
N HIS A 91 37.57 5.57 3.84
CA HIS A 91 38.11 4.62 2.86
C HIS A 91 38.40 5.28 1.50
N GLY A 92 37.82 6.44 1.23
CA GLY A 92 37.90 7.14 -0.05
C GLY A 92 36.66 6.90 -0.90
N THR A 93 36.12 7.99 -1.46
CA THR A 93 34.85 8.02 -2.21
C THR A 93 34.78 6.99 -3.33
N LYS A 94 35.86 6.82 -4.11
CA LYS A 94 35.85 5.89 -5.24
C LYS A 94 35.70 4.43 -4.78
N ILE A 95 36.40 4.04 -3.72
CA ILE A 95 36.33 2.66 -3.18
C ILE A 95 34.90 2.38 -2.70
N VAL A 96 34.31 3.31 -1.94
CA VAL A 96 32.93 3.15 -1.46
C VAL A 96 31.93 3.09 -2.61
N ILE A 97 32.10 3.89 -3.67
CA ILE A 97 31.25 3.81 -4.86
C ILE A 97 31.38 2.44 -5.53
N ASP A 98 32.61 1.98 -5.78
CA ASP A 98 32.85 0.70 -6.45
C ASP A 98 32.27 -0.47 -5.62
N ASP A 99 32.49 -0.49 -4.30
CA ASP A 99 31.93 -1.50 -3.39
C ASP A 99 30.38 -1.45 -3.35
N THR A 100 29.80 -0.25 -3.32
CA THR A 100 28.34 -0.07 -3.32
C THR A 100 27.71 -0.47 -4.65
N PHE A 101 28.42 -0.30 -5.77
CA PHE A 101 27.94 -0.78 -7.06
C PHE A 101 27.74 -2.30 -7.05
N ASP A 102 28.77 -3.03 -6.60
CA ASP A 102 28.73 -4.50 -6.51
C ASP A 102 27.63 -4.98 -5.55
N GLU A 103 27.48 -4.31 -4.39
CA GLU A 103 26.44 -4.65 -3.41
C GLU A 103 25.03 -4.47 -3.98
N ILE A 104 24.75 -3.32 -4.63
CA ILE A 104 23.43 -3.02 -5.20
C ILE A 104 23.10 -3.98 -6.34
N GLU A 105 24.06 -4.29 -7.22
CA GLU A 105 23.84 -5.27 -8.29
C GLU A 105 23.51 -6.65 -7.72
N SER A 106 24.30 -7.12 -6.75
CA SER A 106 24.05 -8.40 -6.07
C SER A 106 22.68 -8.42 -5.39
N LYS A 107 22.30 -7.34 -4.71
CA LYS A 107 21.06 -7.25 -3.94
C LYS A 107 19.82 -7.16 -4.83
N ASN A 108 19.88 -6.38 -5.90
CA ASN A 108 18.80 -6.35 -6.89
C ASN A 108 18.54 -7.75 -7.46
N ASN A 109 19.60 -8.46 -7.88
CA ASN A 109 19.48 -9.83 -8.40
C ASN A 109 18.91 -10.79 -7.34
N GLU A 110 19.38 -10.72 -6.09
CA GLU A 110 18.86 -11.55 -4.99
C GLU A 110 17.37 -11.33 -4.76
N ILE A 111 16.91 -10.08 -4.81
CA ILE A 111 15.50 -9.73 -4.59
C ILE A 111 14.66 -10.13 -5.81
N ASP A 112 15.16 -9.96 -7.03
CA ASP A 112 14.49 -10.40 -8.25
C ASP A 112 14.24 -11.91 -8.26
N GLU A 113 15.23 -12.71 -7.86
CA GLU A 113 15.07 -14.17 -7.72
C GLU A 113 13.97 -14.51 -6.70
N GLN A 114 13.91 -13.77 -5.60
CA GLN A 114 12.88 -13.97 -4.58
C GLN A 114 11.49 -13.50 -5.03
N LEU A 115 11.40 -12.40 -5.79
CA LEU A 115 10.17 -11.92 -6.39
C LEU A 115 9.65 -12.92 -7.41
N ALA A 116 10.51 -13.38 -8.33
CA ALA A 116 10.17 -14.41 -9.30
C ALA A 116 9.67 -15.68 -8.61
N GLY A 117 10.41 -16.19 -7.62
CA GLY A 117 10.01 -17.37 -6.85
C GLY A 117 8.68 -17.18 -6.11
N LEU A 118 8.39 -15.99 -5.56
CA LEU A 118 7.10 -15.73 -4.90
C LEU A 118 5.96 -15.59 -5.93
N SER A 119 6.24 -14.96 -7.07
CA SER A 119 5.32 -14.84 -8.20
C SER A 119 5.05 -16.18 -8.92
N GLU A 120 5.75 -17.25 -8.59
CA GLU A 120 5.42 -18.61 -9.05
C GLU A 120 4.54 -19.37 -8.03
N ASN A 121 4.56 -18.95 -6.76
CA ASN A 121 3.98 -19.69 -5.62
C ASN A 121 2.52 -19.35 -5.29
N ASN A 122 1.77 -18.81 -6.23
CA ASN A 122 0.40 -18.35 -6.11
C ASN A 122 0.15 -17.39 -4.93
N LEU A 123 -0.01 -16.09 -5.24
CA LEU A 123 -0.17 -15.04 -4.24
C LEU A 123 -1.57 -15.02 -3.61
N SER A 124 -1.62 -14.80 -2.29
CA SER A 124 -2.80 -14.31 -1.59
C SER A 124 -3.08 -12.86 -1.96
N PHE A 125 -4.31 -12.38 -1.74
CA PHE A 125 -4.65 -10.99 -2.07
C PHE A 125 -3.79 -9.99 -1.30
N SER A 126 -3.73 -10.11 0.03
CA SER A 126 -2.85 -9.27 0.86
C SER A 126 -1.36 -9.44 0.50
N GLY A 127 -0.91 -10.66 0.19
CA GLY A 127 0.44 -10.92 -0.30
C GLY A 127 0.76 -10.17 -1.59
N MET A 128 -0.18 -10.13 -2.54
CA MET A 128 -0.06 -9.40 -3.80
C MET A 128 0.04 -7.88 -3.60
N GLU A 129 -0.67 -7.30 -2.63
CA GLU A 129 -0.57 -5.87 -2.32
C GLU A 129 0.86 -5.48 -1.95
N TRP A 130 1.47 -6.22 -1.01
CA TRP A 130 2.84 -5.97 -0.56
C TRP A 130 3.89 -6.36 -1.61
N PHE A 131 3.64 -7.43 -2.36
CA PHE A 131 4.49 -7.85 -3.48
C PHE A 131 4.59 -6.74 -4.53
N SER A 132 3.46 -6.16 -4.93
CA SER A 132 3.42 -5.07 -5.91
C SER A 132 4.21 -3.85 -5.43
N LEU A 133 4.13 -3.53 -4.14
CA LEU A 133 4.94 -2.46 -3.55
C LEU A 133 6.44 -2.79 -3.59
N ALA A 134 6.84 -4.03 -3.27
CA ALA A 134 8.23 -4.45 -3.32
C ALA A 134 8.80 -4.40 -4.75
N GLU A 135 8.04 -4.83 -5.76
CA GLU A 135 8.43 -4.74 -7.17
C GLU A 135 8.61 -3.30 -7.67
N ASN A 136 7.81 -2.37 -7.15
CA ASN A 136 7.96 -0.94 -7.46
C ASN A 136 9.26 -0.37 -6.88
N GLU A 137 9.61 -0.77 -5.66
CA GLU A 137 10.85 -0.34 -5.01
C GLU A 137 12.09 -0.89 -5.71
N ILE A 138 12.04 -2.11 -6.27
CA ILE A 138 13.14 -2.64 -7.07
C ILE A 138 13.30 -1.91 -8.41
N GLU A 139 12.21 -1.49 -9.05
CA GLU A 139 12.32 -0.62 -10.22
C GLU A 139 12.93 0.75 -9.88
N GLU A 140 12.54 1.33 -8.75
CA GLU A 140 13.13 2.58 -8.27
C GLU A 140 14.63 2.41 -8.00
N SER A 141 15.03 1.31 -7.35
CA SER A 141 16.44 0.94 -7.14
C SER A 141 17.21 0.90 -8.46
N ARG A 142 16.71 0.16 -9.46
CA ARG A 142 17.36 0.03 -10.77
C ARG A 142 17.45 1.36 -11.52
N ARG A 143 16.41 2.18 -11.45
CA ARG A 143 16.41 3.51 -12.08
C ARG A 143 17.51 4.38 -11.49
N TYR A 144 17.60 4.48 -10.16
CA TYR A 144 18.66 5.24 -9.50
C TYR A 144 20.04 4.63 -9.74
N PHE A 145 20.15 3.31 -9.74
CA PHE A 145 21.41 2.63 -10.06
C PHE A 145 21.91 2.97 -11.47
N SER A 146 21.03 2.99 -12.46
CA SER A 146 21.39 3.42 -13.82
C SER A 146 21.82 4.89 -13.88
N ILE A 147 21.14 5.78 -13.14
CA ILE A 147 21.51 7.20 -13.07
C ILE A 147 22.87 7.38 -12.37
N SER A 148 23.16 6.59 -11.33
CA SER A 148 24.44 6.69 -10.62
C SER A 148 25.61 6.22 -11.48
N GLN A 149 25.42 5.17 -12.29
CA GLN A 149 26.40 4.75 -13.30
C GLN A 149 26.69 5.85 -14.32
N GLU A 150 25.65 6.54 -14.82
CA GLU A 150 25.82 7.70 -15.72
C GLU A 150 26.62 8.83 -15.05
N HIS A 151 26.34 9.15 -13.78
CA HIS A 151 27.10 10.15 -13.04
C HIS A 151 28.56 9.75 -12.84
N TYR A 152 28.82 8.47 -12.57
CA TYR A 152 30.17 7.94 -12.39
C TYR A 152 31.00 8.03 -13.67
N ASP A 153 30.43 7.62 -14.80
CA ASP A 153 31.07 7.68 -16.11
C ASP A 153 31.43 9.12 -16.52
N ASN A 154 30.63 10.08 -16.06
CA ASN A 154 30.87 11.51 -16.23
C ASN A 154 31.85 12.11 -15.20
N GLY A 155 32.39 11.31 -14.28
CA GLY A 155 33.33 11.73 -13.23
C GLY A 155 32.68 12.54 -12.10
N ASN A 156 31.35 12.50 -11.97
CA ASN A 156 30.60 13.22 -10.95
C ASN A 156 30.36 12.35 -9.71
N PHE A 157 31.40 12.16 -8.90
CA PHE A 157 31.37 11.26 -7.74
C PHE A 157 30.38 11.67 -6.64
N ASN A 158 30.08 12.96 -6.49
CA ASN A 158 29.12 13.42 -5.48
C ASN A 158 27.69 13.01 -5.86
N ASP A 159 27.29 13.27 -7.10
CA ASP A 159 25.95 12.90 -7.58
C ASP A 159 25.84 11.38 -7.72
N THR A 160 26.96 10.69 -8.02
CA THR A 160 27.02 9.22 -7.97
C THR A 160 26.66 8.70 -6.58
N LEU A 161 27.32 9.22 -5.54
CA LEU A 161 27.10 8.79 -4.15
C LEU A 161 25.68 9.09 -3.69
N GLU A 162 25.16 10.29 -3.97
CA GLU A 162 23.78 10.66 -3.63
C GLU A 162 22.75 9.75 -4.29
N THR A 163 22.98 9.40 -5.55
CA THR A 163 22.06 8.52 -6.30
C THR A 163 22.18 7.06 -5.86
N LEU A 164 23.37 6.60 -5.47
CA LEU A 164 23.57 5.27 -4.87
C LEU A 164 22.84 5.14 -3.53
N ILE A 165 22.78 6.20 -2.72
CA ILE A 165 22.00 6.21 -1.48
C ILE A 165 20.52 5.98 -1.77
N GLU A 166 19.95 6.64 -2.80
CA GLU A 166 18.54 6.45 -3.16
C GLU A 166 18.28 5.02 -3.68
N SER A 167 19.21 4.45 -4.47
CA SER A 167 19.11 3.06 -4.94
C SER A 167 19.17 2.05 -3.78
N ASN A 168 20.15 2.19 -2.88
CA ASN A 168 20.29 1.31 -1.71
C ASN A 168 19.09 1.45 -0.74
N PHE A 169 18.58 2.67 -0.57
CA PHE A 169 17.37 2.89 0.24
C PHE A 169 16.13 2.24 -0.38
N ALA A 170 16.00 2.22 -1.71
CA ALA A 170 14.93 1.51 -2.39
C ALA A 170 15.05 -0.02 -2.21
N ILE A 171 16.27 -0.58 -2.27
CA ILE A 171 16.53 -1.99 -1.89
C ILE A 171 16.05 -2.28 -0.46
N TYR A 172 16.42 -1.42 0.50
CA TYR A 172 16.00 -1.58 1.90
C TYR A 172 14.47 -1.61 2.06
N LYS A 173 13.75 -0.74 1.35
CA LYS A 173 12.28 -0.75 1.31
C LYS A 173 11.77 -2.05 0.69
N ALA A 174 12.31 -2.45 -0.45
CA ALA A 174 11.91 -3.67 -1.15
C ALA A 174 12.06 -4.92 -0.27
N GLU A 175 13.18 -5.08 0.43
CA GLU A 175 13.41 -6.22 1.34
C GLU A 175 12.35 -6.27 2.46
N ASN A 176 12.04 -5.14 3.09
CA ASN A 176 11.03 -5.07 4.13
C ASN A 176 9.64 -5.44 3.60
N LEU A 177 9.23 -4.87 2.45
CA LEU A 177 7.93 -5.12 1.83
C LEU A 177 7.80 -6.57 1.34
N LEU A 178 8.87 -7.14 0.76
CA LEU A 178 8.90 -8.52 0.30
C LEU A 178 8.80 -9.52 1.46
N ASN A 179 9.45 -9.22 2.59
CA ASN A 179 9.31 -10.04 3.79
C ASN A 179 7.87 -10.07 4.29
N VAL A 180 7.17 -8.93 4.24
CA VAL A 180 5.74 -8.87 4.55
C VAL A 180 4.91 -9.67 3.54
N ALA A 181 5.17 -9.49 2.25
CA ALA A 181 4.47 -10.22 1.19
C ALA A 181 4.56 -11.75 1.39
N LYS A 182 5.77 -12.26 1.68
CA LYS A 182 5.99 -13.68 1.98
C LYS A 182 5.23 -14.13 3.22
N HIS A 183 5.25 -13.34 4.28
CA HIS A 183 4.54 -13.66 5.52
C HIS A 183 3.02 -13.76 5.27
N LYS A 184 2.44 -12.76 4.62
CA LYS A 184 1.00 -12.73 4.28
C LYS A 184 0.59 -13.82 3.29
N ASN A 185 1.49 -14.21 2.39
CA ASN A 185 1.24 -15.33 1.50
C ASN A 185 1.15 -16.66 2.26
N ASN A 186 2.03 -16.85 3.26
CA ASN A 186 2.07 -18.08 4.07
C ASN A 186 0.88 -18.19 5.05
N GLU A 187 0.33 -17.07 5.52
CA GLU A 187 -0.82 -17.06 6.44
C GLU A 187 -2.17 -17.29 5.73
N SER A 188 -2.25 -16.96 4.45
CA SER A 188 -3.51 -17.04 3.71
C SER A 188 -3.90 -18.48 3.40
N SER A 189 -5.20 -18.75 3.53
CA SER A 189 -5.80 -20.03 3.11
C SER A 189 -6.29 -20.05 1.66
N LYS A 190 -6.30 -18.90 0.98
CA LYS A 190 -6.73 -18.72 -0.42
C LYS A 190 -5.62 -18.12 -1.26
N ILE A 191 -5.53 -18.58 -2.50
CA ILE A 191 -4.35 -18.49 -3.35
C ILE A 191 -4.83 -18.28 -4.81
N ASN A 192 -4.52 -17.14 -5.45
CA ASN A 192 -5.22 -16.66 -6.67
C ASN A 192 -4.29 -16.22 -7.82
N HIS A 193 -3.71 -17.14 -8.61
CA HIS A 193 -2.57 -16.78 -9.49
C HIS A 193 -2.88 -16.32 -10.91
N ILE A 194 -3.80 -16.99 -11.60
CA ILE A 194 -4.06 -16.70 -13.03
C ILE A 194 -5.13 -15.61 -13.17
N GLN A 195 -6.04 -15.54 -12.19
CA GLN A 195 -7.17 -14.62 -12.18
C GLN A 195 -6.79 -13.21 -11.71
N SER A 196 -5.65 -13.07 -11.03
CA SER A 196 -5.08 -11.78 -10.62
C SER A 196 -4.61 -10.95 -11.82
N ILE A 197 -4.14 -11.60 -12.88
CA ILE A 197 -3.69 -10.95 -14.11
C ILE A 197 -4.91 -10.49 -14.93
N GLU A 198 -5.83 -11.39 -15.30
CA GLU A 198 -7.01 -11.04 -16.12
C GLU A 198 -7.97 -10.10 -15.38
N GLY A 199 -8.32 -10.42 -14.12
CA GLY A 199 -9.20 -9.58 -13.30
C GLY A 199 -8.53 -8.27 -12.89
N GLY A 200 -7.21 -8.28 -12.75
CA GLY A 200 -6.43 -7.08 -12.51
C GLY A 200 -6.42 -6.15 -13.72
N GLU A 201 -6.17 -6.69 -14.92
CA GLU A 201 -6.18 -5.95 -16.17
C GLU A 201 -7.53 -5.26 -16.40
N GLU A 202 -8.63 -6.01 -16.30
CA GLU A 202 -10.00 -5.50 -16.47
C GLU A 202 -10.27 -4.33 -15.51
N THR A 203 -9.95 -4.52 -14.23
CA THR A 203 -10.20 -3.51 -13.21
C THR A 203 -9.32 -2.27 -13.43
N ALA A 204 -8.04 -2.45 -13.71
CA ALA A 204 -7.10 -1.34 -13.94
C ALA A 204 -7.50 -0.52 -15.17
N SER A 205 -7.84 -1.17 -16.29
CA SER A 205 -8.32 -0.50 -17.50
C SER A 205 -9.58 0.33 -17.23
N LYS A 206 -10.53 -0.24 -16.49
CA LYS A 206 -11.77 0.46 -16.11
C LYS A 206 -11.47 1.70 -15.27
N TRP A 207 -10.64 1.59 -14.24
CA TRP A 207 -10.32 2.73 -13.38
C TRP A 207 -9.52 3.82 -14.10
N ILE A 208 -8.63 3.45 -15.01
CA ILE A 208 -7.94 4.39 -15.90
C ILE A 208 -8.95 5.18 -16.75
N GLN A 209 -9.94 4.51 -17.34
CA GLN A 209 -10.99 5.18 -18.12
C GLN A 209 -11.81 6.14 -17.25
N VAL A 210 -12.22 5.71 -16.05
CA VAL A 210 -12.98 6.56 -15.13
C VAL A 210 -12.17 7.80 -14.72
N ALA A 211 -10.86 7.63 -14.47
CA ALA A 211 -9.97 8.75 -14.15
C ALA A 211 -9.81 9.73 -15.33
N ASP A 212 -9.60 9.21 -16.55
CA ASP A 212 -9.54 10.02 -17.79
C ASP A 212 -10.81 10.87 -17.96
N GLU A 213 -11.99 10.27 -17.74
CA GLU A 213 -13.28 10.96 -17.84
C GLU A 213 -13.40 12.10 -16.80
N GLN A 214 -13.02 11.85 -15.54
CA GLN A 214 -13.08 12.89 -14.51
C GLN A 214 -12.06 14.00 -14.72
N ILE A 215 -10.85 13.68 -15.16
CA ILE A 215 -9.83 14.67 -15.49
C ILE A 215 -10.29 15.57 -16.64
N LYS A 216 -10.98 15.01 -17.63
CA LYS A 216 -11.58 15.79 -18.71
C LYS A 216 -12.64 16.76 -18.18
N ILE A 217 -13.52 16.33 -17.28
CA ILE A 217 -14.53 17.19 -16.65
C ILE A 217 -13.85 18.32 -15.85
N LEU A 218 -12.80 18.00 -15.08
CA LEU A 218 -12.03 19.01 -14.34
C LEU A 218 -11.39 20.03 -15.29
N SER A 219 -10.77 19.56 -16.38
CA SER A 219 -10.15 20.41 -17.40
C SER A 219 -11.15 21.41 -18.01
N GLU A 220 -12.36 20.93 -18.34
CA GLU A 220 -13.46 21.75 -18.87
C GLU A 220 -13.98 22.79 -17.85
N SER A 221 -13.89 22.51 -16.55
CA SER A 221 -14.30 23.45 -15.49
C SER A 221 -13.42 24.69 -15.37
N GLY A 222 -12.17 24.62 -15.84
CA GLY A 222 -11.17 25.70 -15.75
C GLY A 222 -10.67 26.03 -14.34
N ASN A 223 -11.09 25.27 -13.32
CA ASN A 223 -10.71 25.46 -11.92
C ASN A 223 -9.46 24.64 -11.54
N ARG A 224 -8.73 25.09 -10.50
CA ARG A 224 -7.66 24.31 -9.82
C ARG A 224 -6.65 23.65 -10.77
N LYS A 225 -6.00 24.46 -11.62
CA LYS A 225 -4.93 24.00 -12.55
C LYS A 225 -3.81 23.23 -11.85
N ASP A 226 -3.55 23.54 -10.59
CA ASP A 226 -2.60 22.81 -9.75
C ASP A 226 -3.02 21.34 -9.54
N ILE A 227 -4.31 21.10 -9.28
CA ILE A 227 -4.87 19.76 -9.12
C ILE A 227 -4.94 19.03 -10.45
N LEU A 228 -5.34 19.72 -11.53
CA LEU A 228 -5.40 19.13 -12.87
C LEU A 228 -4.05 18.54 -13.27
N ALA A 229 -2.96 19.31 -13.13
CA ALA A 229 -1.63 18.84 -13.48
C ALA A 229 -1.18 17.65 -12.61
N SER A 230 -1.50 17.64 -11.31
CA SER A 230 -1.22 16.50 -10.44
C SER A 230 -2.01 15.26 -10.86
N SER A 231 -3.31 15.39 -11.15
CA SER A 231 -4.16 14.29 -11.59
C SER A 231 -3.69 13.68 -12.91
N GLU A 232 -3.32 14.52 -13.90
CA GLU A 232 -2.79 14.07 -15.19
C GLU A 232 -1.49 13.27 -15.01
N ASN A 233 -0.59 13.74 -14.16
CA ASN A 233 0.70 13.09 -13.93
C ASN A 233 0.54 11.73 -13.23
N ILE A 234 -0.37 11.64 -12.25
CA ILE A 234 -0.66 10.38 -11.55
C ILE A 234 -1.36 9.38 -12.48
N LEU A 235 -2.25 9.85 -13.36
CA LEU A 235 -2.87 8.98 -14.37
C LEU A 235 -1.85 8.44 -15.38
N GLU A 236 -0.86 9.25 -15.75
CA GLU A 236 0.24 8.76 -16.59
C GLU A 236 1.04 7.66 -15.88
N THR A 237 1.35 7.83 -14.59
CA THR A 237 1.96 6.76 -13.77
C THR A 237 1.08 5.50 -13.73
N ALA A 238 -0.24 5.65 -13.64
CA ALA A 238 -1.16 4.51 -13.68
C ALA A 238 -1.08 3.76 -15.03
N LYS A 239 -1.02 4.50 -16.15
CA LYS A 239 -0.87 3.94 -17.52
C LYS A 239 0.49 3.25 -17.71
N GLN A 240 1.54 3.78 -17.10
CA GLN A 240 2.87 3.13 -17.08
C GLN A 240 2.84 1.81 -16.33
N HIS A 241 2.26 1.77 -15.12
CA HIS A 241 2.09 0.52 -14.38
C HIS A 241 1.22 -0.49 -15.13
N TYR A 242 0.13 -0.04 -15.76
CA TYR A 242 -0.71 -0.91 -16.60
C TYR A 242 0.10 -1.54 -17.73
N SER A 243 0.91 -0.75 -18.44
CA SER A 243 1.74 -1.23 -19.54
C SER A 243 2.85 -2.19 -19.09
N ALA A 244 3.21 -2.15 -17.81
CA ALA A 244 4.15 -3.06 -17.16
C ALA A 244 3.46 -4.23 -16.43
N GLU A 245 2.16 -4.46 -16.68
CA GLU A 245 1.34 -5.53 -16.08
C GLU A 245 1.21 -5.45 -14.54
N ARG A 246 1.46 -4.28 -13.95
CA ARG A 246 1.37 -4.00 -12.51
C ARG A 246 -0.01 -3.48 -12.13
N TYR A 247 -1.02 -4.33 -12.32
CA TYR A 247 -2.42 -3.88 -12.29
C TYR A 247 -2.92 -3.37 -10.94
N TYR A 248 -2.36 -3.86 -9.82
CA TYR A 248 -2.67 -3.31 -8.49
C TYR A 248 -2.29 -1.83 -8.40
N LEU A 249 -1.04 -1.48 -8.72
CA LEU A 249 -0.55 -0.10 -8.67
C LEU A 249 -1.22 0.78 -9.72
N ALA A 250 -1.46 0.24 -10.92
CA ALA A 250 -2.24 0.94 -11.96
C ALA A 250 -3.62 1.33 -11.44
N THR A 251 -4.32 0.41 -10.78
CA THR A 251 -5.65 0.64 -10.19
C THR A 251 -5.59 1.68 -9.07
N MET A 252 -4.64 1.56 -8.15
CA MET A 252 -4.50 2.49 -7.01
C MET A 252 -4.16 3.92 -7.46
N ASN A 253 -3.28 4.07 -8.45
CA ASN A 253 -2.92 5.38 -9.01
C ASN A 253 -4.06 5.97 -9.86
N ALA A 254 -4.78 5.15 -10.63
CA ALA A 254 -5.95 5.63 -11.36
C ALA A 254 -7.06 6.12 -10.39
N ALA A 255 -7.29 5.39 -9.31
CA ALA A 255 -8.23 5.81 -8.26
C ALA A 255 -7.79 7.11 -7.57
N GLU A 256 -6.49 7.29 -7.30
CA GLU A 256 -5.95 8.55 -6.78
C GLU A 256 -6.15 9.71 -7.77
N ALA A 257 -5.82 9.52 -9.05
CA ALA A 257 -5.98 10.53 -10.09
C ALA A 257 -7.44 10.99 -10.21
N LYS A 258 -8.38 10.02 -10.20
CA LYS A 258 -9.82 10.27 -10.16
C LYS A 258 -10.22 11.06 -8.91
N ALA A 259 -9.76 10.65 -7.72
CA ALA A 259 -10.12 11.31 -6.46
C ALA A 259 -9.66 12.78 -6.41
N LEU A 260 -8.47 13.05 -6.94
CA LEU A 260 -7.97 14.41 -7.09
C LEU A 260 -8.80 15.21 -8.10
N ALA A 261 -9.19 14.60 -9.21
CA ALA A 261 -10.06 15.24 -10.20
C ALA A 261 -11.42 15.62 -9.58
N ASP A 262 -12.07 14.69 -8.89
CA ASP A 262 -13.32 14.90 -8.15
C ASP A 262 -13.18 16.02 -7.11
N PHE A 263 -12.08 16.00 -6.35
CA PHE A 263 -11.77 17.06 -5.39
C PHE A 263 -11.65 18.45 -6.07
N GLY A 264 -11.02 18.51 -7.25
CA GLY A 264 -10.91 19.73 -8.04
C GLY A 264 -12.26 20.24 -8.55
N ILE A 265 -13.13 19.33 -9.01
CA ILE A 265 -14.47 19.63 -9.53
C ILE A 265 -15.38 20.14 -8.40
N ASP A 266 -15.37 19.46 -7.26
CA ASP A 266 -16.22 19.78 -6.11
C ASP A 266 -15.65 20.91 -5.23
N TYR A 267 -14.50 21.47 -5.61
CA TYR A 267 -13.80 22.46 -4.80
C TYR A 267 -14.64 23.72 -4.57
N LYS A 268 -15.06 23.90 -3.33
CA LYS A 268 -15.63 25.16 -2.83
C LYS A 268 -14.55 25.88 -2.04
N ARG A 269 -14.17 27.09 -2.47
CA ARG A 269 -13.19 27.90 -1.76
C ARG A 269 -13.69 28.21 -0.35
N VAL A 270 -13.12 27.53 0.65
CA VAL A 270 -13.41 27.78 2.06
C VAL A 270 -12.52 28.90 2.58
N VAL A 271 -13.13 29.96 3.10
CA VAL A 271 -12.42 31.14 3.62
C VAL A 271 -12.33 31.12 5.16
N GLY A 272 -13.19 30.35 5.83
CA GLY A 272 -13.26 30.25 7.28
C GLY A 272 -12.63 28.98 7.85
N HIS A 273 -11.76 29.13 8.84
CA HIS A 273 -11.13 28.02 9.58
C HIS A 273 -12.13 26.95 10.05
N LYS A 274 -13.24 27.35 10.71
CA LYS A 274 -14.25 26.41 11.22
C LYS A 274 -14.97 25.64 10.11
N GLU A 275 -15.18 26.29 8.97
CA GLU A 275 -15.84 25.68 7.81
C GLU A 275 -14.90 24.68 7.13
N ALA A 276 -13.59 24.95 7.12
CA ALA A 276 -12.59 24.06 6.53
C ALA A 276 -12.50 22.77 7.35
N ILE A 277 -12.39 22.89 8.68
CA ILE A 277 -12.39 21.74 9.60
C ILE A 277 -13.69 20.93 9.45
N ARG A 278 -14.85 21.58 9.47
CA ARG A 278 -16.14 20.89 9.34
C ARG A 278 -16.25 20.14 7.99
N SER A 279 -15.70 20.71 6.92
CA SER A 279 -15.68 20.06 5.60
C SER A 279 -14.77 18.82 5.61
N ALA A 280 -13.61 18.91 6.26
CA ALA A 280 -12.71 17.79 6.46
C ALA A 280 -13.33 16.69 7.34
N GLU A 281 -13.98 17.04 8.45
CA GLU A 281 -14.71 16.11 9.31
C GLU A 281 -15.79 15.35 8.54
N LYS A 282 -16.61 16.06 7.75
CA LYS A 282 -17.64 15.45 6.92
C LYS A 282 -17.04 14.48 5.90
N GLN A 283 -15.92 14.84 5.27
CA GLN A 283 -15.26 13.95 4.32
C GLN A 283 -14.67 12.72 5.00
N MET A 284 -14.10 12.88 6.20
CA MET A 284 -13.60 11.78 7.02
C MET A 284 -14.71 10.80 7.41
N GLU A 285 -15.88 11.31 7.83
CA GLU A 285 -17.05 10.47 8.13
C GLU A 285 -17.49 9.65 6.92
N ASN A 286 -17.59 10.29 5.74
CA ASN A 286 -17.94 9.60 4.49
C ASN A 286 -16.90 8.53 4.13
N THR A 287 -15.61 8.84 4.28
CA THR A 287 -14.50 7.93 3.96
C THR A 287 -14.48 6.73 4.90
N ASN A 288 -14.68 6.97 6.21
CA ASN A 288 -14.73 5.91 7.21
C ASN A 288 -15.89 4.93 6.96
N ALA A 289 -17.03 5.43 6.47
CA ALA A 289 -18.15 4.56 6.07
C ALA A 289 -17.76 3.62 4.91
N SER A 290 -17.07 4.12 3.88
CA SER A 290 -16.57 3.30 2.77
C SER A 290 -15.51 2.27 3.22
N LEU A 291 -14.62 2.67 4.13
CA LEU A 291 -13.54 1.81 4.64
C LEU A 291 -14.00 0.73 5.63
N SER A 292 -15.15 0.92 6.28
CA SER A 292 -15.61 0.03 7.37
C SER A 292 -15.72 -1.45 6.98
N SER A 293 -16.00 -1.73 5.71
CA SER A 293 -16.07 -3.10 5.18
C SER A 293 -14.71 -3.70 4.80
N LEU A 294 -13.72 -2.86 4.51
CA LEU A 294 -12.36 -3.26 4.13
C LEU A 294 -11.46 -3.50 5.33
N LEU A 295 -11.44 -2.55 6.27
CA LEU A 295 -10.54 -2.59 7.42
C LEU A 295 -10.86 -3.72 8.42
N GLY A 296 -12.01 -4.37 8.26
CA GLY A 296 -12.38 -5.57 9.02
C GLY A 296 -12.13 -6.89 8.26
N ASN A 297 -11.62 -6.85 7.02
CA ASN A 297 -11.39 -8.04 6.20
C ASN A 297 -9.93 -8.53 6.37
N PRO A 298 -9.69 -9.72 6.95
CA PRO A 298 -8.33 -10.24 7.15
C PRO A 298 -7.59 -10.61 5.85
N GLU A 299 -8.29 -10.67 4.71
CA GLU A 299 -7.70 -10.95 3.41
C GLU A 299 -7.17 -9.69 2.69
N ILE A 300 -7.38 -8.49 3.26
CA ILE A 300 -6.99 -7.21 2.67
C ILE A 300 -6.20 -6.41 3.70
N ASP A 301 -4.96 -6.04 3.37
CA ASP A 301 -4.18 -5.13 4.21
C ASP A 301 -4.33 -3.67 3.75
N ALA A 302 -4.45 -3.43 2.45
CA ALA A 302 -4.68 -2.10 1.87
C ALA A 302 -3.65 -1.01 2.28
N PRO A 303 -2.33 -1.26 2.17
CA PRO A 303 -1.29 -0.36 2.68
C PRO A 303 -1.40 1.08 2.14
N ILE A 304 -1.62 1.26 0.82
CA ILE A 304 -1.72 2.60 0.21
C ILE A 304 -2.92 3.37 0.79
N ILE A 305 -4.07 2.70 0.92
CA ILE A 305 -5.30 3.28 1.48
C ILE A 305 -5.09 3.66 2.95
N VAL A 306 -4.48 2.77 3.74
CA VAL A 306 -4.18 3.00 5.16
C VAL A 306 -3.28 4.23 5.31
N LEU A 307 -2.23 4.37 4.50
CA LEU A 307 -1.34 5.53 4.55
C LEU A 307 -2.08 6.84 4.31
N HIS A 308 -2.93 6.91 3.27
CA HIS A 308 -3.73 8.10 3.00
C HIS A 308 -4.74 8.37 4.10
N PHE A 309 -5.41 7.34 4.62
CA PHE A 309 -6.41 7.52 5.66
C PHE A 309 -5.81 8.00 6.99
N GLU A 310 -4.68 7.44 7.41
CA GLU A 310 -3.93 7.90 8.58
C GLU A 310 -3.42 9.33 8.38
N SER A 311 -2.86 9.63 7.21
CA SER A 311 -2.44 10.99 6.84
C SER A 311 -3.61 11.98 6.92
N ALA A 312 -4.80 11.58 6.47
CA ALA A 312 -6.00 12.42 6.53
C ALA A 312 -6.41 12.73 7.99
N LYS A 313 -6.35 11.74 8.89
CA LYS A 313 -6.65 11.91 10.32
C LYS A 313 -5.68 12.87 10.98
N ILE A 314 -4.38 12.66 10.80
CA ILE A 314 -3.34 13.49 11.41
C ILE A 314 -3.48 14.94 10.95
N ARG A 315 -3.67 15.17 9.64
CA ARG A 315 -3.83 16.54 9.11
C ARG A 315 -5.10 17.22 9.61
N LEU A 316 -6.18 16.46 9.85
CA LEU A 316 -7.37 16.98 10.51
C LEU A 316 -7.08 17.38 11.96
N GLU A 317 -6.39 16.54 12.72
CA GLU A 317 -6.00 16.84 14.11
C GLU A 317 -5.11 18.07 14.21
N GLU A 318 -4.07 18.15 13.38
CA GLU A 318 -3.20 19.33 13.28
C GLU A 318 -4.00 20.58 12.89
N SER A 319 -4.96 20.46 11.97
CA SER A 319 -5.79 21.60 11.56
C SER A 319 -6.63 22.17 12.71
N ARG A 320 -7.01 21.35 13.70
CA ARG A 320 -7.82 21.77 14.86
C ARG A 320 -7.02 22.60 15.87
N ILE A 321 -5.71 22.40 15.94
CA ILE A 321 -4.85 23.03 16.96
C ILE A 321 -4.05 24.24 16.43
N LYS A 322 -3.99 24.42 15.11
CA LYS A 322 -3.26 25.53 14.47
C LYS A 322 -4.16 26.75 14.20
N ASP A 323 -3.52 27.89 13.94
CA ASP A 323 -4.20 29.13 13.53
C ASP A 323 -4.86 29.03 12.15
N SER A 324 -5.65 30.03 11.75
CA SER A 324 -6.39 29.98 10.48
C SER A 324 -5.50 29.87 9.23
N THR A 325 -4.32 30.50 9.25
CA THR A 325 -3.38 30.51 8.12
C THR A 325 -2.84 29.11 7.83
N SER A 326 -2.60 28.33 8.88
CA SER A 326 -2.06 26.97 8.78
C SER A 326 -3.16 25.91 8.74
N SER A 327 -4.29 26.16 9.41
CA SER A 327 -5.42 25.23 9.55
C SER A 327 -6.13 24.96 8.22
N ILE A 328 -6.36 25.97 7.39
CA ILE A 328 -7.07 25.80 6.11
C ILE A 328 -6.29 24.87 5.16
N PRO A 329 -4.99 25.08 4.89
CA PRO A 329 -4.20 24.15 4.09
C PRO A 329 -4.15 22.72 4.67
N LEU A 330 -4.06 22.58 6.00
CA LEU A 330 -4.05 21.25 6.65
C LEU A 330 -5.40 20.52 6.48
N ALA A 331 -6.51 21.22 6.65
CA ALA A 331 -7.84 20.68 6.39
C ALA A 331 -8.04 20.31 4.91
N ASP A 332 -7.50 21.10 3.99
CA ASP A 332 -7.52 20.81 2.55
C ASP A 332 -6.72 19.53 2.23
N ILE A 333 -5.52 19.37 2.80
CA ILE A 333 -4.72 18.14 2.67
C ILE A 333 -5.45 16.93 3.27
N SER A 334 -6.12 17.11 4.42
CA SER A 334 -6.93 16.06 5.04
C SER A 334 -8.06 15.61 4.11
N ILE A 335 -8.81 16.56 3.52
CA ILE A 335 -9.88 16.28 2.56
C ILE A 335 -9.34 15.49 1.36
N ARG A 336 -8.22 15.92 0.76
CA ARG A 336 -7.62 15.24 -0.40
C ARG A 336 -7.27 13.79 -0.06
N ASN A 337 -6.53 13.56 1.02
CA ASN A 337 -6.14 12.22 1.43
C ASN A 337 -7.34 11.34 1.76
N ALA A 338 -8.39 11.90 2.37
CA ALA A 338 -9.62 11.18 2.63
C ALA A 338 -10.35 10.79 1.33
N PHE A 339 -10.42 11.68 0.34
CA PHE A 339 -10.95 11.36 -0.99
C PHE A 339 -10.14 10.24 -1.67
N ILE A 340 -8.81 10.32 -1.65
CA ILE A 340 -7.94 9.30 -2.24
C ILE A 340 -8.18 7.94 -1.57
N ALA A 341 -8.13 7.88 -0.24
CA ALA A 341 -8.38 6.64 0.50
C ALA A 341 -9.76 6.04 0.19
N LYS A 342 -10.79 6.89 0.04
CA LYS A 342 -12.15 6.45 -0.32
C LYS A 342 -12.21 5.84 -1.72
N GLU A 343 -11.64 6.50 -2.73
CA GLU A 343 -11.73 6.01 -4.10
C GLU A 343 -10.85 4.76 -4.30
N GLN A 344 -9.67 4.72 -3.68
CA GLN A 344 -8.83 3.52 -3.66
C GLN A 344 -9.52 2.36 -2.94
N ALA A 345 -10.27 2.63 -1.86
CA ALA A 345 -11.10 1.62 -1.19
C ALA A 345 -12.17 1.04 -2.14
N ASN A 346 -12.87 1.89 -2.89
CA ASN A 346 -13.83 1.40 -3.88
C ASN A 346 -13.13 0.55 -4.95
N ALA A 347 -11.96 1.01 -5.41
CA ALA A 347 -11.18 0.32 -6.43
C ALA A 347 -10.66 -1.04 -5.96
N ILE A 348 -10.19 -1.16 -4.72
CA ILE A 348 -9.66 -2.42 -4.20
C ILE A 348 -10.75 -3.46 -3.92
N VAL A 349 -11.94 -3.03 -3.46
CA VAL A 349 -13.10 -3.91 -3.35
C VAL A 349 -13.47 -4.48 -4.70
N GLU A 350 -13.53 -3.61 -5.72
CA GLU A 350 -13.80 -4.04 -7.08
C GLU A 350 -12.71 -4.98 -7.60
N PHE A 351 -11.44 -4.63 -7.45
CA PHE A 351 -10.30 -5.44 -7.87
C PHE A 351 -10.35 -6.85 -7.26
N LYS A 352 -10.57 -6.95 -5.94
CA LYS A 352 -10.73 -8.25 -5.25
C LYS A 352 -11.92 -9.03 -5.78
N ASN A 353 -13.07 -8.38 -5.88
CA ASN A 353 -14.29 -9.05 -6.34
C ASN A 353 -14.15 -9.56 -7.78
N THR A 354 -13.51 -8.80 -8.68
CA THR A 354 -13.26 -9.23 -10.06
C THR A 354 -12.38 -10.49 -10.08
N ILE A 355 -11.28 -10.49 -9.32
CA ILE A 355 -10.40 -11.66 -9.20
C ILE A 355 -11.16 -12.89 -8.67
N GLU A 356 -11.95 -12.73 -7.60
CA GLU A 356 -12.68 -13.84 -6.97
C GLU A 356 -13.89 -14.33 -7.80
N THR A 357 -14.50 -13.46 -8.61
CA THR A 357 -15.64 -13.84 -9.45
C THR A 357 -15.20 -14.73 -10.62
N ILE A 358 -14.02 -14.44 -11.20
CA ILE A 358 -13.42 -15.31 -12.23
C ILE A 358 -13.19 -16.72 -11.65
N ASP A 359 -12.80 -16.84 -10.37
CA ASP A 359 -12.64 -18.11 -9.66
C ASP A 359 -13.89 -18.99 -9.68
N SER A 360 -15.04 -18.39 -9.33
CA SER A 360 -16.31 -19.10 -9.29
C SER A 360 -16.79 -19.59 -10.66
N SER A 361 -16.40 -18.88 -11.74
CA SER A 361 -16.78 -19.24 -13.11
C SER A 361 -15.95 -20.39 -13.67
N SER A 362 -14.67 -20.50 -13.25
CA SER A 362 -13.76 -21.57 -13.66
C SER A 362 -14.03 -22.91 -12.94
N GLN A 363 -14.75 -22.89 -11.81
CA GLN A 363 -15.23 -24.09 -11.11
C GLN A 363 -16.60 -24.60 -11.61
N SER A 364 -17.13 -24.05 -12.72
CA SER A 364 -18.45 -24.40 -13.25
C SER A 364 -18.42 -25.15 -14.60
N GLU A 365 -17.58 -26.16 -14.70
CA GLU A 365 -17.99 -27.40 -15.37
C GLU A 365 -17.62 -28.57 -14.46
N PRO A 366 -18.59 -29.25 -13.81
CA PRO A 366 -18.35 -30.64 -13.53
C PRO A 366 -18.13 -31.28 -14.91
N GLU A 367 -16.93 -31.80 -15.17
CA GLU A 367 -16.77 -32.85 -16.15
C GLU A 367 -17.90 -33.84 -15.87
N LEU A 368 -18.90 -33.85 -16.74
CA LEU A 368 -19.78 -34.98 -16.89
C LEU A 368 -18.86 -36.11 -17.34
N ILE A 369 -18.21 -36.75 -16.38
CA ILE A 369 -17.71 -38.10 -16.53
C ILE A 369 -18.96 -38.85 -17.00
N PRO A 370 -19.02 -39.32 -18.27
CA PRO A 370 -20.13 -40.13 -18.69
C PRO A 370 -20.17 -41.28 -17.69
N LEU A 371 -21.32 -41.47 -17.05
CA LEU A 371 -21.59 -42.53 -16.07
C LEU A 371 -21.18 -43.89 -16.66
N GLY A 372 -19.89 -44.19 -16.54
CA GLY A 372 -19.27 -45.46 -16.80
C GLY A 372 -19.69 -46.32 -15.62
N LEU A 373 -20.69 -47.16 -15.89
CA LEU A 373 -21.15 -48.22 -15.00
C LEU A 373 -19.99 -48.79 -14.19
N SER A 374 -20.08 -48.61 -12.87
CA SER A 374 -19.19 -49.24 -11.90
C SER A 374 -18.97 -50.71 -12.26
N PRO A 375 -17.71 -51.19 -12.38
CA PRO A 375 -17.41 -52.60 -12.65
C PRO A 375 -17.97 -53.53 -11.55
N LEU A 376 -18.35 -52.97 -10.40
CA LEU A 376 -18.93 -53.69 -9.27
C LEU A 376 -20.41 -54.07 -9.49
N ILE A 377 -21.16 -53.32 -10.31
CA ILE A 377 -22.57 -53.63 -10.62
C ILE A 377 -22.66 -54.67 -11.75
N GLY A 378 -21.71 -54.65 -12.70
CA GLY A 378 -21.59 -55.67 -13.75
C GLY A 378 -21.22 -57.07 -13.21
N ALA A 379 -20.41 -57.13 -12.15
CA ALA A 379 -20.00 -58.40 -11.54
C ALA A 379 -21.14 -59.11 -10.78
N ILE A 380 -22.10 -58.37 -10.23
CA ILE A 380 -23.24 -58.94 -9.48
C ILE A 380 -24.30 -59.51 -10.44
N ALA A 381 -24.48 -58.93 -11.64
CA ALA A 381 -25.40 -59.45 -12.65
C ALA A 381 -24.91 -60.77 -13.30
N ILE A 382 -23.60 -60.97 -13.43
CA ILE A 382 -23.01 -62.20 -14.00
C ILE A 382 -23.04 -63.36 -12.98
N LEU A 383 -22.93 -63.08 -11.68
CA LEU A 383 -23.01 -64.09 -10.62
C LEU A 383 -24.44 -64.63 -10.38
N ILE A 384 -25.48 -63.86 -10.72
CA ILE A 384 -26.88 -64.31 -10.60
C ILE A 384 -27.32 -65.14 -11.82
N MET A 385 -26.73 -64.93 -13.01
CA MET A 385 -27.05 -65.71 -14.21
C MET A 385 -26.44 -67.13 -14.24
N PHE A 386 -25.42 -67.44 -13.42
CA PHE A 386 -24.78 -68.77 -13.40
C PHE A 386 -25.25 -69.71 -12.27
N ARG A 387 -26.21 -69.30 -11.42
CA ARG A 387 -26.81 -70.19 -10.39
C ARG A 387 -28.18 -70.78 -10.74
N GLY A 388 -28.61 -70.61 -12.00
CA GLY A 388 -29.93 -71.04 -12.50
C GLY A 388 -29.96 -72.25 -13.43
N LYS A 389 -28.93 -73.11 -13.47
CA LYS A 389 -29.00 -74.41 -14.18
C LYS A 389 -28.45 -75.54 -13.30
N LYS A 390 -29.39 -76.33 -12.76
CA LYS A 390 -29.15 -77.66 -12.18
C LYS A 390 -28.69 -78.63 -13.27
N TRP A 391 -27.75 -79.49 -12.91
CA TRP A 391 -27.95 -80.94 -13.01
C TRP A 391 -28.05 -81.47 -11.57
#